data_AF-A0A661WG88-F1
#
_entry.id   AF-A0A661WG88-F1
#
_cell.length_a   1.000
_cell.length_b   1.000
_cell.length_c   1.000
_cell.angle_alpha   90.00
_cell.angle_beta   90.00
_cell.angle_gamma   90.00
#
_symmetry.space_group_name_H-M   'P 1'
#
loop_
_entity.id
_entity.type
_entity.pdbx_description
1 polymer ?
#
loop_
_entity_poly.entity_id
_entity_poly.type
_entity_poly.pdbx_seq_one_letter_code
_entity_poly.pdbx_strand_id
1 'polypeptide(L)'
;DYSINTGYIASSYSSYDTAAMLAHTAEVPQALAARDALQYAGAELATQNLGAVRGIFHDYLQRAYNGEMTAAEAMAAAQVEADAALVDFCE
;
A
#
# COMPACT_ATOMS: atom_id res chain seq x y z
N ASP A 1 -22.82 -1.85 7.37
CA ASP A 1 -22.49 -2.32 6.00
C ASP A 1 -21.55 -1.40 5.20
N TYR A 2 -20.68 -0.60 5.83
CA TYR A 2 -19.74 0.27 5.09
C TYR A 2 -18.78 -0.52 4.19
N SER A 3 -18.17 -1.58 4.73
CA SER A 3 -17.26 -2.47 3.98
C SER A 3 -17.95 -3.09 2.76
N ILE A 4 -19.17 -3.62 2.94
CA ILE A 4 -20.00 -4.18 1.86
C ILE A 4 -20.27 -3.14 0.76
N ASN A 5 -20.61 -1.90 1.15
CA ASN A 5 -20.99 -0.85 0.20
C ASN A 5 -19.81 -0.20 -0.53
N THR A 6 -18.59 -0.34 -0.02
CA THR A 6 -17.40 0.39 -0.53
C THR A 6 -16.30 -0.52 -1.06
N GLY A 7 -16.29 -1.79 -0.68
CA GLY A 7 -15.19 -2.72 -0.95
C GLY A 7 -13.99 -2.57 -0.01
N TYR A 8 -13.99 -1.61 0.92
CA TYR A 8 -12.97 -1.55 1.98
C TYR A 8 -13.05 -2.78 2.88
N ILE A 9 -11.92 -3.26 3.37
CA ILE A 9 -11.85 -4.35 4.33
C ILE A 9 -12.47 -3.89 5.66
N ALA A 10 -13.34 -4.71 6.26
CA ALA A 10 -13.93 -4.39 7.55
C ALA A 10 -12.86 -4.31 8.65
N SER A 11 -12.95 -3.30 9.52
CA SER A 11 -11.92 -2.95 10.50
C SER A 11 -11.86 -3.86 11.74
N SER A 12 -12.84 -4.76 11.93
CA SER A 12 -12.85 -5.72 13.02
C SER A 12 -13.21 -7.13 12.55
N TYR A 13 -12.63 -8.16 13.18
CA TYR A 13 -12.95 -9.56 12.88
C TYR A 13 -14.44 -9.88 13.11
N SER A 14 -15.02 -9.35 14.18
CA SER A 14 -16.45 -9.54 14.51
C SER A 14 -17.40 -9.01 13.44
N SER A 15 -16.95 -8.13 12.55
CA SER A 15 -17.77 -7.68 11.41
C SER A 15 -18.10 -8.81 10.44
N TYR A 16 -17.25 -9.85 10.37
CA TYR A 16 -17.43 -11.01 9.48
C TYR A 16 -18.40 -12.05 10.03
N ASP A 17 -18.79 -11.96 11.31
CA ASP A 17 -19.76 -12.87 11.92
C ASP A 17 -21.21 -12.37 11.76
N THR A 18 -21.39 -11.15 11.23
CA THR A 18 -22.73 -10.58 11.03
C THR A 18 -23.46 -11.27 9.88
N ALA A 19 -24.78 -11.43 10.00
CA ALA A 19 -25.59 -12.08 8.96
C ALA A 19 -25.43 -11.41 7.58
N ALA A 20 -25.32 -10.08 7.54
CA ALA A 20 -25.10 -9.34 6.30
C ALA A 20 -23.74 -9.64 5.66
N MET A 21 -22.66 -9.71 6.45
CA MET A 21 -21.33 -10.01 5.92
C MET A 21 -21.18 -11.47 5.51
N LEU A 22 -21.82 -12.40 6.23
CA LEU A 22 -21.88 -13.81 5.85
C LEU A 22 -22.61 -14.00 4.51
N ALA A 23 -23.76 -13.34 4.33
CA ALA A 23 -24.48 -13.36 3.05
C ALA A 23 -23.63 -12.73 1.92
N HIS A 24 -23.03 -11.57 2.17
CA HIS A 24 -22.19 -10.88 1.20
C HIS A 24 -20.98 -11.72 0.76
N THR A 25 -20.24 -12.30 1.71
CA THR A 25 -19.04 -13.09 1.43
C THR A 25 -19.33 -14.43 0.75
N ALA A 26 -20.56 -14.96 0.86
CA ALA A 26 -20.99 -16.11 0.08
C ALA A 26 -21.13 -15.78 -1.41
N GLU A 27 -21.57 -14.57 -1.74
CA GLU A 27 -21.69 -14.08 -3.12
C GLU A 27 -20.37 -13.49 -3.65
N VAL A 28 -19.55 -12.94 -2.75
CA VAL A 28 -18.33 -12.18 -3.05
C VAL A 28 -17.15 -12.79 -2.26
N PRO A 29 -16.70 -14.03 -2.59
CA PRO A 29 -15.66 -14.73 -1.84
C PRO A 29 -14.31 -14.00 -1.85
N GLN A 30 -14.04 -13.16 -2.84
CA GLN A 30 -12.83 -12.32 -2.89
C GLN A 30 -12.72 -11.32 -1.73
N ALA A 31 -13.83 -10.97 -1.07
CA ALA A 31 -13.78 -10.13 0.13
C ALA A 31 -13.05 -10.83 1.28
N LEU A 32 -13.20 -12.16 1.41
CA LEU A 32 -12.44 -12.96 2.37
C LEU A 32 -10.98 -13.10 1.95
N ALA A 33 -10.70 -13.31 0.65
CA ALA A 33 -9.33 -13.39 0.16
C ALA A 33 -8.55 -12.08 0.40
N ALA A 34 -9.18 -10.92 0.19
CA ALA A 34 -8.59 -9.61 0.47
C ALA A 34 -8.33 -9.41 1.98
N ARG A 35 -9.28 -9.80 2.84
CA ARG A 35 -9.08 -9.82 4.30
C ARG A 35 -7.90 -10.70 4.69
N ASP A 36 -7.83 -11.92 4.15
CA ASP A 36 -6.82 -12.92 4.53
C ASP A 36 -5.43 -12.52 4.03
N ALA A 37 -5.34 -11.74 2.95
CA ALA A 37 -4.08 -11.17 2.47
C ALA A 37 -3.45 -10.18 3.47
N LEU A 38 -4.21 -9.61 4.41
CA LEU A 38 -3.68 -8.72 5.44
C LEU A 38 -2.64 -9.40 6.34
N GLN A 39 -2.61 -10.73 6.42
CA GLN A 39 -1.57 -11.46 7.15
C GLN A 39 -0.16 -11.23 6.56
N TYR A 40 -0.09 -10.82 5.29
CA TYR A 40 1.16 -10.51 4.58
C TYR A 40 1.42 -9.00 4.48
N ALA A 41 0.49 -8.17 4.98
CA ALA A 41 0.63 -6.72 4.91
C ALA A 41 1.64 -6.21 5.94
N GLY A 42 2.40 -5.18 5.56
CA GLY A 42 3.31 -4.44 6.43
C GLY A 42 3.07 -2.94 6.29
N ALA A 43 3.67 -2.16 7.20
CA ALA A 43 3.66 -0.71 7.06
C ALA A 43 4.48 -0.31 5.82
N GLU A 44 3.83 0.38 4.86
CA GLU A 44 4.50 0.90 3.68
C GLU A 44 5.30 2.16 4.06
N LEU A 45 6.62 2.13 3.82
CA LEU A 45 7.54 3.27 3.95
C LEU A 45 7.29 4.10 5.23
N ALA A 46 7.40 3.48 6.40
CA ALA A 46 7.17 4.11 7.70
C ALA A 46 8.27 5.14 8.07
N THR A 47 8.41 6.19 7.26
CA THR A 47 9.41 7.26 7.39
C THR A 47 8.73 8.59 7.64
N GLN A 48 9.49 9.55 8.16
CA GLN A 48 9.08 10.95 8.08
C GLN A 48 9.04 11.42 6.64
N ASN A 49 8.32 12.52 6.38
CA ASN A 49 8.14 13.06 5.03
C ASN A 49 7.66 12.03 3.97
N LEU A 50 6.83 11.06 4.38
CA LEU A 50 6.33 9.96 3.54
C LEU A 50 5.79 10.42 2.18
N GLY A 51 5.10 11.57 2.13
CA GLY A 51 4.56 12.11 0.88
C GLY A 51 5.65 12.37 -0.18
N ALA A 52 6.78 12.96 0.22
CA ALA A 52 7.90 13.21 -0.66
C ALA A 52 8.61 11.91 -1.05
N VAL A 53 8.93 11.05 -0.08
CA VAL A 53 9.62 9.78 -0.32
C VAL A 53 8.82 8.88 -1.27
N ARG A 54 7.50 8.77 -1.08
CA ARG A 54 6.63 8.00 -1.99
C ARG A 54 6.57 8.60 -3.39
N GLY A 55 6.56 9.93 -3.49
CA GLY A 55 6.61 10.65 -4.77
C GLY A 55 7.88 10.35 -5.55
N ILE A 56 9.04 10.44 -4.89
CA ILE A 56 10.36 10.12 -5.44
C ILE A 56 10.39 8.67 -5.93
N PHE A 57 9.97 7.71 -5.09
CA PHE A 57 9.92 6.31 -5.47
C PHE A 57 9.07 6.06 -6.72
N HIS A 58 7.87 6.65 -6.79
CA HIS A 58 6.99 6.50 -7.94
C HIS A 58 7.52 7.16 -9.23
N ASP A 59 8.21 8.29 -9.13
CA ASP A 59 8.83 8.95 -10.28
C ASP A 59 9.87 8.03 -10.94
N TYR A 60 10.84 7.56 -10.15
CA TYR A 60 11.88 6.66 -10.65
C TYR A 60 11.33 5.31 -11.12
N LEU A 61 10.30 4.79 -10.45
CA LEU A 61 9.59 3.59 -10.91
C LEU A 61 8.98 3.81 -12.30
N GLN A 62 8.32 4.95 -12.54
CA GLN A 62 7.72 5.29 -13.83
C GLN A 62 8.78 5.46 -14.92
N ARG A 63 9.92 6.09 -14.61
CA ARG A 63 11.03 6.28 -15.55
C ARG A 63 11.66 4.95 -15.96
N ALA A 64 11.84 4.03 -15.00
CA ALA A 64 12.28 2.67 -15.31
C ALA A 64 11.27 1.92 -16.19
N TYR A 65 9.98 2.02 -15.87
CA TYR A 65 8.91 1.40 -16.65
C TYR A 65 8.86 1.94 -18.09
N ASN A 66 9.12 3.24 -18.28
CA ASN A 66 9.17 3.89 -19.59
C ASN A 66 10.47 3.61 -20.38
N GLY A 67 11.46 2.93 -19.78
CA GLY A 67 12.74 2.63 -20.41
C GLY A 67 13.72 3.82 -20.46
N GLU A 68 13.50 4.87 -19.66
CA GLU A 68 14.39 6.03 -19.58
C GLU A 68 15.69 5.72 -18.81
N MET A 69 15.65 4.69 -17.97
CA MET A 69 16.77 4.17 -17.18
C MET A 69 16.49 2.72 -16.78
N THR A 70 17.53 1.99 -16.38
CA THR A 70 17.36 0.64 -15.84
C THR A 70 16.72 0.66 -14.46
N ALA A 71 16.11 -0.45 -14.06
CA ALA A 71 15.56 -0.61 -12.70
C ALA A 71 16.63 -0.36 -11.61
N ALA A 72 17.87 -0.79 -11.83
CA ALA A 72 18.95 -0.58 -10.87
C ALA A 72 19.33 0.90 -10.73
N GLU A 73 19.44 1.63 -11.85
CA GLU A 73 19.73 3.07 -11.85
C GLU A 73 18.59 3.86 -11.20
N ALA A 74 17.34 3.52 -11.51
CA ALA A 74 16.16 4.14 -10.93
C ALA A 74 16.12 3.98 -9.41
N MET A 75 16.34 2.77 -8.89
CA MET A 75 16.32 2.53 -7.45
C MET A 75 17.49 3.22 -6.73
N ALA A 76 18.68 3.26 -7.34
CA ALA A 76 19.82 3.97 -6.78
C ALA A 76 19.58 5.49 -6.69
N ALA A 77 19.01 6.09 -7.75
CA ALA A 77 18.69 7.51 -7.77
C ALA A 77 17.55 7.86 -6.80
N ALA A 78 16.51 7.03 -6.75
CA ALA A 78 15.41 7.18 -5.79
C ALA A 78 15.90 7.18 -4.33
N GLN A 79 16.85 6.29 -3.99
CA GLN A 79 17.41 6.24 -2.64
C GLN A 79 18.14 7.53 -2.27
N VAL A 80 19.01 8.03 -3.16
CA VAL A 80 19.77 9.27 -2.92
C VAL A 80 18.84 10.46 -2.69
N GLU A 81 17.80 10.59 -3.51
CA GLU A 81 16.85 11.70 -3.40
C GLU A 81 15.92 11.55 -2.20
N ALA A 82 15.51 10.33 -1.86
CA ALA A 82 14.76 10.05 -0.64
C ALA A 82 15.57 10.35 0.63
N ASP A 83 16.85 9.99 0.67
CA ASP A 83 17.75 10.30 1.80
C ASP A 83 17.88 11.83 1.97
N ALA A 84 17.99 12.57 0.87
CA ALA A 84 18.00 14.03 0.90
C ALA A 84 16.68 14.61 1.42
N ALA A 85 15.53 14.01 1.05
CA ALA A 85 14.21 14.42 1.55
C ALA A 85 13.99 14.10 3.03
N LEU A 86 14.83 13.22 3.61
CA LEU A 86 14.76 12.78 4.99
C LEU A 86 15.77 13.49 5.91
N VAL A 87 16.74 14.23 5.36
CA VAL A 87 17.87 14.77 6.11
C VAL A 87 17.46 15.62 7.32
N ASP A 88 16.39 16.43 7.18
CA ASP A 88 15.89 17.31 8.25
C ASP A 88 15.20 16.54 9.40
N PHE A 89 14.98 15.23 9.24
CA PHE A 89 14.30 14.35 10.18
C PHE A 89 15.24 13.33 10.84
N CYS A 90 16.53 13.36 10.51
CA CYS A 90 17.55 12.52 11.12
C CYS A 90 18.14 13.24 12.35
N GLU A 91 17.57 12.98 13.54
CA GLU A 91 18.19 13.31 14.83
C GLU A 91 19.20 12.24 15.28
#